data_AF-A0AAN9A1H2-F1
#
_entry.id   AF-A0AAN9A1H2-F1
#
_cell.length_a   1.000
_cell.length_b   1.000
_cell.length_c   1.000
_cell.angle_alpha   90.00
_cell.angle_beta   90.00
_cell.angle_gamma   90.00
#
_symmetry.space_group_name_H-M   'P 1'
#
loop_
_entity.id
_entity.type
_entity.pdbx_description
1 polymer ?
#
loop_
_entity_poly.entity_id
_entity_poly.type
_entity_poly.pdbx_seq_one_letter_code
_entity_poly.pdbx_strand_id
1 'polypeptide(L)' 'MTRGNQRELARAKNAKKQHETKKGQSSSQKDGNKGMTLDARKQRDAEMMRLKQQKAANKEKDKSDAK' A
#
# COMPACT_ATOMS: atom_id res chain seq x y z
N MET A 1 -24.89 8.77 31.66
CA MET A 1 -24.39 7.76 30.70
C MET A 1 -24.46 8.19 29.21
N THR A 2 -24.63 9.48 28.88
CA THR A 2 -24.95 9.94 27.50
C THR A 2 -23.85 10.78 26.83
N ARG A 3 -22.58 10.64 27.24
CA ARG A 3 -21.44 11.34 26.59
C ARG A 3 -20.29 10.44 26.13
N GLY A 4 -20.22 9.18 26.60
CA GLY A 4 -19.20 8.22 26.18
C GLY A 4 -19.32 7.84 24.70
N ASN A 5 -20.56 7.63 24.24
CA ASN A 5 -20.83 7.24 22.85
C ASN A 5 -20.47 8.35 21.85
N GLN A 6 -20.80 9.62 22.16
CA GLN A 6 -20.49 10.73 21.24
C GLN A 6 -18.99 11.01 21.10
N ARG A 7 -18.21 10.79 22.17
CA ARG A 7 -16.75 10.93 22.11
C ARG A 7 -16.09 9.82 21.30
N GLU A 8 -16.54 8.58 21.46
CA GLU A 8 -16.10 7.44 20.64
C GLU A 8 -16.44 7.67 19.16
N LEU A 9 -17.67 8.10 18.86
CA LEU A 9 -18.10 8.42 17.49
C LEU A 9 -17.28 9.55 16.86
N ALA A 10 -16.94 10.61 17.61
CA ALA A 10 -16.09 11.69 17.12
C ALA A 10 -14.65 11.21 16.82
N ARG A 11 -14.08 10.37 17.71
CA ARG A 11 -12.76 9.74 17.47
C ARG A 11 -12.77 8.86 16.23
N ALA A 12 -13.80 8.02 16.07
CA ALA A 12 -13.96 7.17 14.90
C ALA A 12 -14.10 7.99 13.60
N LYS A 13 -14.89 9.07 13.62
CA LYS A 13 -15.04 9.98 12.47
C LYS A 13 -13.71 10.66 12.12
N ASN A 14 -12.96 11.13 13.10
CA ASN A 14 -11.66 11.76 12.87
C ASN A 14 -10.63 10.77 12.32
N ALA A 15 -10.57 9.56 12.88
CA ALA A 15 -9.70 8.50 12.38
C ALA A 15 -10.05 8.10 10.94
N LYS A 16 -11.35 7.97 10.64
CA LYS A 16 -11.84 7.69 9.29
C LYS A 16 -11.46 8.80 8.31
N LYS A 17 -11.65 10.07 8.69
CA LYS A 17 -11.25 11.23 7.88
C LYS A 17 -9.75 11.25 7.60
N GLN A 18 -8.91 10.98 8.61
CA GLN A 18 -7.46 10.90 8.41
C GLN A 18 -7.06 9.74 7.50
N HIS A 19 -7.77 8.62 7.55
CA HIS A 19 -7.51 7.49 6.66
C HIS A 19 -7.94 7.78 5.21
N GLU A 20 -9.06 8.48 5.02
CA GLU A 20 -9.52 8.92 3.71
C GLU A 20 -8.57 9.96 3.09
N THR A 21 -8.07 10.92 3.86
CA THR A 21 -7.06 11.87 3.35
C THR A 21 -5.78 11.16 2.95
N LYS A 22 -5.30 10.19 3.72
CA LYS A 22 -4.13 9.37 3.38
C LYS A 22 -4.32 8.56 2.09
N LYS A 23 -5.53 8.06 1.84
CA LYS A 23 -5.88 7.36 0.58
C LYS A 23 -5.94 8.30 -0.62
N GLY A 24 -6.44 9.53 -0.43
CA GLY A 24 -6.52 10.56 -1.47
C GLY A 24 -5.20 11.27 -1.76
N GLN A 25 -4.15 11.04 -0.98
CA GLN A 25 -2.83 11.60 -1.24
C GLN A 25 -2.29 11.11 -2.60
N SER A 26 -1.80 12.05 -3.40
CA SER A 26 -1.15 11.75 -4.67
C SER A 26 0.05 10.84 -4.44
N SER A 27 0.44 10.09 -5.48
CA SER A 27 1.57 9.15 -5.41
C SER A 27 2.86 9.79 -4.90
N SER A 28 3.08 11.09 -5.07
CA SER A 28 4.24 11.83 -4.54
C SER A 28 4.16 12.15 -3.05
N GLN A 29 2.96 12.23 -2.49
CA GLN A 29 2.70 12.58 -1.09
C GLN A 29 2.55 11.37 -0.18
N LYS A 30 2.54 10.15 -0.74
CA LYS A 30 2.59 8.91 0.05
C LYS A 30 3.93 8.84 0.77
N ASP A 31 3.92 8.45 2.05
CA ASP A 31 5.13 8.42 2.89
C ASP A 31 6.26 7.59 2.26
N GLY A 32 5.93 6.47 1.62
CA GLY A 32 6.89 5.62 0.91
C GLY A 32 7.45 6.20 -0.39
N ASN A 33 6.90 7.33 -0.87
CA ASN A 33 7.29 8.01 -2.12
C ASN A 33 7.80 9.44 -1.88
N LYS A 34 7.80 9.90 -0.62
CA LYS A 34 8.20 11.24 -0.22
C LYS A 34 9.68 11.46 -0.54
N GLY A 35 9.98 12.51 -1.30
CA GLY A 35 11.35 12.83 -1.71
C GLY A 35 11.88 12.02 -2.91
N MET A 36 11.08 11.15 -3.53
CA MET A 36 11.51 10.45 -4.74
C MET A 36 11.03 11.11 -6.03
N THR A 37 11.96 11.18 -6.98
CA THR A 37 11.70 11.55 -8.37
C THR A 37 10.76 10.54 -9.04
N LEU A 38 10.12 10.93 -10.14
CA LEU A 38 9.23 10.04 -10.88
C LEU A 38 9.98 8.83 -11.42
N ASP A 39 11.22 8.99 -11.87
CA ASP A 39 12.02 7.93 -12.45
C ASP A 39 12.42 6.87 -11.41
N ALA A 40 12.81 7.30 -10.20
CA ALA A 40 13.11 6.38 -9.10
C ALA A 40 11.89 5.52 -8.71
N ARG A 41 10.67 6.09 -8.78
CA ARG A 41 9.43 5.32 -8.54
C ARG A 41 9.18 4.30 -9.64
N LYS A 42 9.34 4.70 -10.92
CA LYS A 42 9.19 3.79 -12.07
C LYS A 42 10.19 2.64 -12.00
N GLN A 43 11.44 2.92 -11.63
CA GLN A 43 12.47 1.89 -11.45
C GLN A 43 12.09 0.88 -10.37
N ARG A 44 11.65 1.35 -9.20
CA ARG A 44 11.15 0.46 -8.14
C ARG A 44 9.99 -0.41 -8.61
N ASP A 45 9.00 0.19 -9.26
CA ASP A 45 7.81 -0.55 -9.72
C ASP A 45 8.22 -1.62 -10.76
N ALA A 46 9.16 -1.30 -11.65
CA ALA A 46 9.71 -2.24 -12.62
C ALA A 46 10.50 -3.39 -11.96
N GLU A 47 11.35 -3.09 -10.96
CA GLU A 47 12.08 -4.11 -10.20
C GLU A 47 11.15 -5.07 -9.47
N MET A 48 10.12 -4.53 -8.80
CA MET A 48 9.10 -5.33 -8.13
C MET A 48 8.35 -6.25 -9.09
N MET A 49 8.04 -5.77 -10.30
CA MET A 49 7.41 -6.58 -11.35
C MET A 49 8.35 -7.70 -11.84
N ARG A 50 9.62 -7.40 -12.06
CA ARG A 50 10.63 -8.40 -12.46
C ARG A 50 10.78 -9.49 -11.40
N LEU A 51 10.86 -9.10 -10.13
CA LEU A 51 10.91 -10.05 -9.01
C LEU A 51 9.65 -10.90 -8.92
N LYS A 52 8.46 -10.31 -9.15
CA LYS A 52 7.19 -11.05 -9.16
C LYS A 52 7.14 -12.07 -10.29
N GLN A 53 7.61 -11.70 -11.49
CA GLN A 53 7.70 -12.62 -12.63
C GLN A 53 8.66 -13.78 -12.34
N GLN A 54 9.84 -13.50 -11.78
CA GLN A 54 10.80 -14.53 -11.40
C GLN A 54 10.22 -15.49 -10.36
N LYS A 55 9.56 -14.96 -9.31
CA LYS A 55 8.90 -15.79 -8.30
C LYS A 55 7.78 -16.63 -8.87
N ALA A 56 6.98 -16.08 -9.79
CA ALA A 56 5.94 -16.83 -10.48
C ALA A 56 6.53 -17.95 -11.33
N ALA A 57 7.57 -17.67 -12.12
CA ALA A 57 8.26 -18.67 -12.93
C ALA A 57 8.87 -19.79 -12.08
N ASN A 58 9.51 -19.46 -10.96
CA ASN A 58 10.06 -20.46 -10.04
C ASN A 58 8.95 -21.32 -9.42
N LYS A 59 7.83 -20.70 -9.01
CA LYS A 59 6.70 -21.44 -8.47
C LYS A 59 6.05 -22.39 -9.49
N GLU A 60 6.03 -22.00 -10.77
CA GLU A 60 5.55 -22.89 -11.84
C GLU A 60 6.53 -24.04 -12.10
N LYS A 61 7.85 -23.80 -12.02
CA LYS A 61 8.87 -24.86 -12.10
C LYS A 61 8.76 -25.85 -10.94
N ASP A 62 8.66 -25.35 -9.70
CA ASP A 62 8.50 -26.20 -8.51
C ASP A 62 7.26 -27.09 -8.60
N LYS A 63 6.18 -26.61 -9.23
CA LYS A 63 4.96 -27.40 -9.48
C LYS A 63 5.12 -28.42 -10.59
N SER A 64 5.89 -28.13 -11.64
CA SER A 64 6.13 -29.08 -12.72
C SER A 64 7.05 -30.21 -12.29
N ASP A 65 8.02 -29.91 -11.43
CA ASP A 65 8.97 -30.91 -10.91
C ASP A 65 8.34 -31.81 -9.82
N ALA A 66 7.24 -31.38 -9.21
CA ALA A 66 6.51 -32.13 -8.20
C ALA A 66 5.38 -33.03 -8.76
N LYS A 67 5.20 -33.11 -10.09
CA LYS A 67 4.16 -33.88 -10.76
C LYS A 67 4.73 -35.04 -11.57
#